data_AF-A0A8N5EY38-F1
#
_entry.id   AF-A0A8N5EY38-F1
#
_cell.length_a   1.000
_cell.length_b   1.000
_cell.length_c   1.000
_cell.angle_alpha   90.00
_cell.angle_beta   90.00
_cell.angle_gamma   90.00
#
_symmetry.space_group_name_H-M   'P 1'
#
loop_
_entity.id
_entity.type
_entity.pdbx_description
1 polymer ?
#
loop_
_entity_poly.entity_id
_entity_poly.type
_entity_poly.pdbx_seq_one_letter_code
_entity_poly.pdbx_strand_id
1 'polypeptide(L)'
;MELSIDAAPVLDKYTAQLMDTSLGAGQKVCYGAFKHSCYKLAYFQDLSRRVGFQEARQACEIDGGALLSLESEAEQQLIENMLQNLTKSGSGISDGDFWIGLWRSGDGLATSSACPDLYQWADGSMSPFRNWYTDEPSCGSEACVVMYHQPTANPGLGGPYLYQWNDDRCNMKHNFICKYAPDNVLEKELGDRAEPEYDIFPTVPAGNPYDTSKPEDQYHIIATETGIIPNLIYVVIPTIPLLLLILVAFGTCCFQMLHKREARRNCFKDPSPLSSECLAESLNSNL
;
A
#
# COMPACT_ATOMS: atom_id res chain seq x y z
N MET A 1 -2.95 17.33 -56.83
CA MET A 1 -2.14 17.85 -55.70
C MET A 1 -2.95 17.58 -54.46
N GLU A 2 -2.83 16.36 -53.95
CA GLU A 2 -3.54 15.85 -52.78
C GLU A 2 -2.99 16.52 -51.52
N LEU A 3 -3.87 17.05 -50.68
CA LEU A 3 -3.54 17.39 -49.29
C LEU A 3 -3.67 16.10 -48.47
N SER A 4 -2.53 15.53 -48.07
CA SER A 4 -2.47 14.55 -46.99
C SER A 4 -2.88 15.22 -45.67
N ILE A 5 -3.96 14.73 -45.06
CA ILE A 5 -4.31 15.00 -43.66
C ILE A 5 -3.82 13.79 -42.88
N ASP A 6 -2.62 13.87 -42.32
CA ASP A 6 -2.12 12.85 -41.40
C ASP A 6 -2.76 13.06 -40.02
N ALA A 7 -3.76 12.23 -39.74
CA ALA A 7 -4.31 12.03 -38.41
C ALA A 7 -3.37 11.09 -37.62
N ALA A 8 -2.45 11.67 -36.85
CA ALA A 8 -1.70 10.95 -35.82
C ALA A 8 -2.41 11.11 -34.46
N PRO A 9 -2.68 10.03 -33.72
CA PRO A 9 -3.41 10.11 -32.46
C PRO A 9 -2.53 10.70 -31.36
N VAL A 10 -3.16 11.56 -30.55
CA VAL A 10 -2.65 12.08 -29.28
C VAL A 10 -2.42 10.90 -28.31
N LEU A 11 -1.24 10.30 -28.38
CA LEU A 11 -0.79 9.26 -27.46
C LEU A 11 0.69 9.50 -27.13
N ASP A 12 0.97 10.58 -26.39
CA ASP A 12 2.28 10.72 -25.75
C ASP A 12 2.30 11.74 -24.59
N LYS A 13 1.33 11.57 -23.67
CA LYS A 13 1.43 12.15 -22.31
C LYS A 13 1.26 11.13 -21.19
N TYR A 14 0.68 9.97 -21.47
CA TYR A 14 0.52 8.88 -20.49
C TYR A 14 1.68 7.87 -20.54
N THR A 15 2.36 7.72 -21.67
CA THR A 15 3.55 6.88 -21.84
C THR A 15 4.80 7.47 -21.20
N ALA A 16 4.87 8.80 -21.04
CA ALA A 16 5.94 9.48 -20.31
C ALA A 16 5.83 9.33 -18.78
N GLN A 17 4.72 8.79 -18.25
CA GLN A 17 4.51 8.61 -16.81
C GLN A 17 4.97 7.24 -16.29
N LEU A 18 5.43 6.35 -17.17
CA LEU A 18 6.03 5.05 -16.78
C LEU A 18 7.57 5.06 -16.77
N MET A 19 8.20 6.22 -16.97
CA MET A 19 9.65 6.41 -16.84
C MET A 19 10.01 7.68 -16.04
N ASP A 20 9.19 8.06 -15.05
CA ASP A 20 9.62 9.04 -14.03
C ASP A 20 10.36 8.32 -12.89
N THR A 21 11.62 8.02 -13.16
CA THR A 21 12.64 7.83 -12.14
C THR A 21 12.86 9.15 -11.39
N SER A 22 12.07 9.44 -10.35
CA SER A 22 12.47 10.28 -9.21
C SER A 22 11.28 10.70 -8.35
N LEU A 23 10.94 9.92 -7.32
CA LEU A 23 10.52 10.49 -6.02
C LEU A 23 10.68 9.41 -4.92
N GLY A 24 11.94 9.03 -4.62
CA GLY A 24 12.34 8.39 -3.36
C GLY A 24 11.88 6.95 -3.09
N ALA A 25 11.97 6.04 -4.07
CA ALA A 25 11.78 4.60 -3.84
C ALA A 25 13.15 3.91 -3.88
N GLY A 26 13.59 3.32 -2.75
CA GLY A 26 14.88 2.62 -2.71
C GLY A 26 15.00 1.53 -3.77
N GLN A 27 16.23 1.30 -4.23
CA GLN A 27 16.54 0.20 -5.14
C GLN A 27 16.35 -1.14 -4.40
N LYS A 28 15.66 -2.10 -5.02
CA LYS A 28 15.62 -3.49 -4.52
C LYS A 28 17.02 -4.08 -4.66
N VAL A 29 17.60 -4.55 -3.56
CA VAL A 29 18.94 -5.16 -3.51
C VAL A 29 18.80 -6.61 -3.09
N CYS A 30 19.34 -7.52 -3.88
CA CYS A 30 19.36 -8.95 -3.60
C CYS A 30 20.79 -9.37 -3.23
N TYR A 31 20.97 -10.10 -2.14
CA TYR A 31 22.29 -10.50 -1.65
C TYR A 31 22.48 -12.01 -1.76
N GLY A 32 23.54 -12.45 -2.44
CA GLY A 32 23.72 -13.85 -2.85
C GLY A 32 23.07 -14.10 -4.22
N ALA A 33 23.40 -15.24 -4.86
CA ALA A 33 22.68 -15.68 -6.06
C ALA A 33 21.16 -15.76 -5.79
N PHE A 34 20.31 -15.88 -6.83
CA PHE A 34 18.83 -15.94 -6.82
C PHE A 34 18.13 -16.85 -5.78
N LYS A 35 18.89 -17.53 -4.91
CA LYS A 35 18.44 -18.34 -3.77
C LYS A 35 18.24 -17.56 -2.46
N HIS A 36 18.55 -16.26 -2.41
CA HIS A 36 18.45 -15.46 -1.18
C HIS A 36 17.49 -14.28 -1.32
N SER A 37 16.90 -13.88 -0.19
CA SER A 37 15.94 -12.79 -0.10
C SER A 37 16.50 -11.47 -0.62
N CYS A 38 15.62 -10.66 -1.22
CA CYS A 38 15.93 -9.29 -1.60
C CYS A 38 15.32 -8.32 -0.60
N TYR A 39 15.85 -7.11 -0.53
CA TYR A 39 15.40 -6.07 0.39
C TYR A 39 15.25 -4.74 -0.34
N LYS A 40 14.27 -3.93 0.09
CA LYS A 40 14.04 -2.58 -0.43
C LYS A 40 13.80 -1.64 0.74
N LEU A 41 14.59 -0.58 0.83
CA LEU A 41 14.48 0.44 1.86
C LEU A 41 13.62 1.59 1.33
N ALA A 42 12.44 1.78 1.90
CA ALA A 42 11.58 2.92 1.61
C ALA A 42 11.92 4.06 2.59
N TYR A 43 12.89 4.88 2.19
CA TYR A 43 13.38 6.00 2.97
C TYR A 43 12.86 7.34 2.42
N PHE A 44 12.33 8.17 3.33
CA PHE A 44 11.79 9.48 3.02
C PHE A 44 12.39 10.54 3.96
N GLN A 45 13.08 11.51 3.36
CA GLN A 45 13.55 12.72 4.06
C GLN A 45 12.37 13.56 4.56
N ASP A 46 11.33 13.66 3.74
CA ASP A 46 10.10 14.37 4.09
C ASP A 46 9.23 13.52 5.02
N LEU A 47 9.01 14.02 6.25
CA LEU A 47 8.20 13.36 7.28
C LEU A 47 6.75 13.12 6.81
N SER A 48 6.21 13.96 5.93
CA SER A 48 4.83 13.83 5.43
C SER A 48 4.63 12.60 4.54
N ARG A 49 5.72 12.05 4.00
CA ARG A 49 5.73 10.87 3.14
C ARG A 49 5.93 9.57 3.91
N ARG A 50 6.31 9.66 5.19
CA ARG A 50 6.41 8.52 6.08
C ARG A 50 5.02 8.00 6.44
N VAL A 51 4.91 6.72 6.74
CA VAL A 51 3.61 6.04 6.85
C VAL A 51 3.49 5.26 8.16
N GLY A 52 2.24 4.90 8.51
CA GLY A 52 1.97 4.02 9.64
C GLY A 52 2.34 2.58 9.32
N PHE A 53 2.37 1.74 10.35
CA PHE A 53 2.75 0.33 10.21
C PHE A 53 1.84 -0.40 9.22
N GLN A 54 0.52 -0.19 9.29
CA GLN A 54 -0.42 -0.89 8.43
C GLN A 54 -0.28 -0.45 6.97
N GLU A 55 -0.06 0.83 6.71
CA GLU A 55 0.20 1.34 5.37
C GLU A 55 1.56 0.85 4.83
N ALA A 56 2.59 0.76 5.69
CA ALA A 56 3.89 0.20 5.32
C ALA A 56 3.79 -1.29 4.95
N ARG A 57 3.02 -2.06 5.73
CA ARG A 57 2.70 -3.46 5.47
C ARG A 57 2.05 -3.62 4.09
N GLN A 58 0.98 -2.87 3.85
CA GLN A 58 0.28 -2.89 2.57
C GLN A 58 1.19 -2.48 1.40
N ALA A 59 2.05 -1.48 1.59
CA ALA A 59 2.99 -1.05 0.57
C ALA A 59 3.95 -2.18 0.16
N CYS A 60 4.49 -2.93 1.12
CA CYS A 60 5.33 -4.09 0.80
C CYS A 60 4.54 -5.23 0.14
N GLU A 61 3.32 -5.52 0.61
CA GLU A 61 2.44 -6.55 0.04
C GLU A 61 2.06 -6.23 -1.42
N ILE A 62 1.73 -4.98 -1.73
CA ILE A 62 1.41 -4.52 -3.09
C ILE A 62 2.64 -4.63 -4.01
N ASP A 63 3.85 -4.41 -3.49
CA ASP A 63 5.12 -4.55 -4.25
C ASP A 63 5.57 -6.02 -4.37
N GLY A 64 4.77 -6.99 -3.90
CA GLY A 64 5.06 -8.42 -3.97
C GLY A 64 6.06 -8.92 -2.92
N GLY A 65 6.20 -8.20 -1.81
CA GLY A 65 7.01 -8.58 -0.65
C GLY A 65 6.22 -8.55 0.65
N ALA A 66 6.94 -8.52 1.76
CA ALA A 66 6.38 -8.31 3.10
C ALA A 66 7.25 -7.31 3.86
N LEU A 67 6.74 -6.73 4.96
CA LEU A 67 7.59 -6.00 5.89
C LEU A 67 8.69 -6.92 6.41
N LEU A 68 9.89 -6.35 6.57
CA LEU A 68 11.10 -7.07 6.91
C LEU A 68 10.92 -7.99 8.13
N SER A 69 11.05 -9.31 7.93
CA SER A 69 11.36 -10.27 8.98
C SER A 69 12.85 -10.46 9.12
N LEU A 70 13.32 -10.66 10.36
CA LEU A 70 14.73 -10.94 10.66
C LEU A 70 14.87 -12.31 11.32
N GLU A 71 15.58 -13.19 10.64
CA GLU A 71 15.73 -14.61 10.96
C GLU A 71 17.04 -14.93 11.66
N SER A 72 18.03 -14.05 11.58
CA SER A 72 19.35 -14.26 12.17
C SER A 72 20.12 -12.97 12.39
N GLU A 73 21.15 -13.05 13.22
CA GLU A 73 22.12 -11.97 13.40
C GLU A 73 22.84 -11.61 12.08
N ALA A 74 23.11 -12.59 11.22
CA ALA A 74 23.72 -12.35 9.92
C ALA A 74 22.82 -11.53 8.99
N GLU A 75 21.49 -11.77 9.03
CA GLU A 75 20.52 -10.97 8.28
C GLU A 75 20.41 -9.55 8.85
N GLN A 76 20.40 -9.41 10.18
CA GLN A 76 20.45 -8.10 10.84
C GLN A 76 21.68 -7.31 10.38
N GLN A 77 22.88 -7.87 10.46
CA GLN A 77 24.12 -7.22 10.02
C GLN A 77 24.08 -6.83 8.53
N LEU A 78 23.42 -7.62 7.68
CA LEU A 78 23.23 -7.29 6.27
C LEU A 78 22.40 -6.00 6.12
N ILE A 79 21.27 -5.89 6.83
CA ILE A 79 20.41 -4.71 6.80
C ILE A 79 21.13 -3.48 7.37
N GLU A 80 21.91 -3.65 8.44
CA GLU A 80 22.75 -2.58 9.01
C GLU A 80 23.72 -2.01 7.97
N ASN A 81 24.41 -2.89 7.24
CA ASN A 81 25.33 -2.49 6.19
C ASN A 81 24.62 -1.74 5.06
N MET A 82 23.39 -2.15 4.69
CA MET A 82 22.58 -1.43 3.71
C MET A 82 22.25 -0.01 4.20
N LEU A 83 21.81 0.14 5.45
CA LEU A 83 21.49 1.44 6.04
C LEU A 83 22.73 2.35 6.11
N GLN A 84 23.88 1.81 6.51
CA GLN A 84 25.15 2.55 6.54
C GLN A 84 25.59 3.03 5.16
N ASN A 85 25.46 2.18 4.14
CA ASN A 85 25.84 2.53 2.77
C ASN A 85 24.97 3.66 2.21
N LEU A 86 23.69 3.69 2.55
CA LEU A 86 22.83 4.83 2.21
C LEU A 86 23.30 6.12 2.90
N THR A 87 23.67 6.07 4.18
CA THR A 87 24.20 7.25 4.90
C THR A 87 25.51 7.77 4.30
N LYS A 88 26.40 6.89 3.84
CA LYS A 88 27.71 7.24 3.24
C LYS A 88 27.60 7.80 1.82
N SER A 89 26.53 7.49 1.09
CA SER A 89 26.35 7.87 -0.33
C SER A 89 26.04 9.36 -0.53
N GLY A 90 26.22 10.20 0.49
CA GLY A 90 26.04 11.65 0.39
C GLY A 90 24.58 12.11 0.36
N SER A 91 23.61 11.20 0.49
CA SER A 91 22.18 11.57 0.54
C SER A 91 21.77 12.23 1.87
N GLY A 92 22.66 12.29 2.86
CA GLY A 92 22.43 12.97 4.13
C GLY A 92 21.15 12.48 4.81
N ILE A 93 21.08 11.19 5.13
CA ILE A 93 19.93 10.64 5.84
C ILE A 93 19.77 11.40 7.17
N SER A 94 18.68 12.15 7.27
CA SER A 94 18.15 12.67 8.53
C SER A 94 17.59 11.51 9.35
N ASP A 95 17.64 11.64 10.67
CA ASP A 95 17.06 10.68 11.62
C ASP A 95 15.67 10.20 11.17
N GLY A 96 15.47 8.89 11.25
CA GLY A 96 14.20 8.29 10.85
C GLY A 96 14.23 6.78 10.93
N ASP A 97 13.54 6.27 11.94
CA ASP A 97 13.42 4.84 12.18
C ASP A 97 12.64 4.13 11.06
N PHE A 98 12.79 2.81 11.03
CA PHE A 98 12.23 1.96 9.98
C PHE A 98 11.27 0.94 10.58
N TRP A 99 10.03 0.93 10.14
CA TRP A 99 9.12 -0.18 10.40
C TRP A 99 9.74 -1.49 9.91
N ILE A 100 9.73 -2.49 10.78
CA ILE A 100 10.00 -3.89 10.47
C ILE A 100 8.72 -4.70 10.68
N GLY A 101 8.68 -5.95 10.21
CA GLY A 101 7.46 -6.77 10.22
C GLY A 101 7.06 -7.33 11.58
N LEU A 102 7.70 -6.93 12.68
CA LEU A 102 7.41 -7.45 14.01
C LEU A 102 6.29 -6.63 14.66
N TRP A 103 5.25 -7.31 15.17
CA TRP A 103 4.10 -6.67 15.80
C TRP A 103 3.42 -7.63 16.78
N ARG A 104 2.56 -7.11 17.64
CA ARG A 104 1.68 -7.91 18.51
C ARG A 104 0.24 -7.45 18.37
N SER A 105 -0.69 -8.37 18.57
CA SER A 105 -2.10 -8.05 18.59
C SER A 105 -2.47 -7.28 19.88
N GLY A 106 -3.38 -6.30 19.75
CA GLY A 106 -3.81 -5.42 20.84
C GLY A 106 -4.66 -6.12 21.90
N ASP A 107 -5.07 -7.36 21.66
CA ASP A 107 -5.79 -8.25 22.58
C ASP A 107 -4.83 -9.08 23.47
N GLY A 108 -3.53 -8.86 23.37
CA GLY A 108 -2.48 -9.46 24.20
C GLY A 108 -2.53 -9.02 25.66
N LEU A 109 -3.66 -9.22 26.33
CA LEU A 109 -3.72 -9.40 27.78
C LEU A 109 -2.90 -10.64 28.08
N ALA A 110 -1.63 -10.42 28.46
CA ALA A 110 -0.67 -11.45 28.80
C ALA A 110 -1.26 -12.41 29.84
N THR A 111 -1.69 -13.59 29.40
CA THR A 111 -2.22 -14.62 30.30
C THR A 111 -1.12 -15.53 30.85
N SER A 112 0.13 -15.41 30.38
CA SER A 112 1.30 -16.08 30.98
C SER A 112 2.64 -15.83 30.28
N SER A 113 2.67 -15.27 29.07
CA SER A 113 3.90 -15.12 28.26
C SER A 113 4.73 -13.90 28.67
N ALA A 114 6.06 -14.00 28.60
CA ALA A 114 6.93 -12.84 28.74
C ALA A 114 6.68 -11.87 27.59
N CYS A 115 6.82 -10.57 27.82
CA CYS A 115 6.39 -9.58 26.84
C CYS A 115 7.03 -9.72 25.44
N PRO A 116 8.36 -9.91 25.31
CA PRO A 116 8.98 -10.10 24.00
C PRO A 116 8.37 -11.25 23.18
N ASP A 117 7.79 -12.25 23.85
CA ASP A 117 7.19 -13.44 23.23
C ASP A 117 5.79 -13.17 22.64
N LEU A 118 5.19 -12.00 22.93
CA LEU A 118 3.91 -11.58 22.37
C LEU A 118 4.05 -11.09 20.92
N TYR A 119 5.28 -10.80 20.49
CA TYR A 119 5.59 -10.23 19.18
C TYR A 119 5.84 -11.32 18.14
N GLN A 120 5.12 -11.22 17.02
CA GLN A 120 5.15 -12.14 15.88
C GLN A 120 5.44 -11.41 14.58
N TRP A 121 6.00 -12.13 13.60
CA TRP A 121 6.29 -11.56 12.29
C TRP A 121 5.03 -11.52 11.41
N ALA A 122 4.81 -10.40 10.72
CA ALA A 122 3.65 -10.16 9.87
C ALA A 122 3.62 -11.03 8.61
N ASP A 123 4.78 -11.53 8.17
CA ASP A 123 4.93 -12.48 7.07
C ASP A 123 4.71 -13.94 7.50
N GLY A 124 4.48 -14.19 8.80
CA GLY A 124 4.31 -15.53 9.35
C GLY A 124 5.62 -16.26 9.66
N SER A 125 6.78 -15.60 9.54
CA SER A 125 8.07 -16.17 9.96
C SER A 125 8.04 -16.56 11.44
N MET A 126 8.65 -17.70 11.76
CA MET A 126 8.72 -18.26 13.11
C MET A 126 10.07 -17.96 13.80
N SER A 127 10.85 -17.01 13.26
CA SER A 127 12.16 -16.67 13.80
C SER A 127 12.10 -16.25 15.27
N PRO A 128 12.91 -16.87 16.15
CA PRO A 128 13.07 -16.44 17.55
C PRO A 128 14.10 -15.31 17.71
N PHE A 129 14.79 -14.89 16.64
CA PHE A 129 15.82 -13.85 16.71
C PHE A 129 15.20 -12.51 17.13
N ARG A 130 15.84 -11.84 18.09
CA ARG A 130 15.41 -10.53 18.61
C ARG A 130 16.65 -9.65 18.83
N ASN A 131 16.56 -8.37 18.44
CA ASN A 131 17.62 -7.37 18.64
C ASN A 131 17.07 -6.10 19.31
N TRP A 132 16.36 -6.28 20.43
CA TRP A 132 15.78 -5.17 21.20
C TRP A 132 16.85 -4.21 21.70
N TYR A 133 16.50 -2.93 21.75
CA TYR A 133 17.29 -1.93 22.44
C TYR A 133 17.27 -2.17 23.95
N THR A 134 18.23 -1.59 24.67
CA THR A 134 18.29 -1.72 26.12
C THR A 134 17.13 -0.99 26.76
N ASP A 135 16.20 -1.74 27.37
CA ASP A 135 14.91 -1.33 27.99
C ASP A 135 13.65 -1.62 27.16
N GLU A 136 13.81 -2.16 25.95
CA GLU A 136 12.70 -2.52 25.07
C GLU A 136 12.44 -4.04 25.02
N PRO A 137 11.21 -4.46 24.67
CA PRO A 137 10.02 -3.65 24.40
C PRO A 137 9.36 -3.08 25.68
N SER A 138 8.65 -1.96 25.53
CA SER A 138 7.89 -1.26 26.55
C SER A 138 6.60 -2.00 26.95
N CYS A 139 6.04 -2.80 26.03
CA CYS A 139 4.90 -3.69 26.27
C CYS A 139 3.60 -2.99 26.65
N GLY A 140 3.53 -1.66 26.46
CA GLY A 140 2.42 -0.82 26.89
C GLY A 140 1.27 -0.79 25.87
N SER A 141 1.01 0.39 25.31
CA SER A 141 0.09 0.57 24.17
C SER A 141 0.80 0.48 22.81
N GLU A 142 2.13 0.34 22.83
CA GLU A 142 3.00 0.23 21.66
C GLU A 142 3.04 -1.23 21.22
N ALA A 143 2.76 -1.47 19.94
CA ALA A 143 2.45 -2.82 19.44
C ALA A 143 3.09 -3.14 18.09
N CYS A 144 3.76 -2.17 17.47
CA CYS A 144 4.43 -2.30 16.19
C CYS A 144 5.89 -1.92 16.37
N VAL A 145 6.80 -2.58 15.65
CA VAL A 145 8.23 -2.44 15.97
C VAL A 145 8.96 -1.66 14.88
N VAL A 146 9.76 -0.71 15.32
CA VAL A 146 10.75 -0.03 14.48
C VAL A 146 12.16 -0.53 14.78
N MET A 147 13.01 -0.47 13.76
CA MET A 147 14.45 -0.51 13.88
C MET A 147 14.97 0.93 13.92
N TYR A 148 15.78 1.25 14.94
CA TYR A 148 16.33 2.58 15.09
C TYR A 148 17.27 2.98 13.95
N HIS A 149 17.14 4.23 13.49
CA HIS A 149 18.13 4.88 12.63
C HIS A 149 18.15 6.37 12.94
N GLN A 150 18.85 6.73 14.02
CA GLN A 150 18.96 8.11 14.47
C GLN A 150 20.44 8.48 14.69
N PRO A 151 21.24 8.57 13.61
CA PRO A 151 22.67 8.86 13.70
C PRO A 151 22.98 10.21 14.36
N THR A 152 22.02 11.15 14.43
CA THR A 152 22.23 12.46 15.06
C THR A 152 21.69 12.56 16.49
N ALA A 153 20.97 11.55 16.97
CA ALA A 153 20.45 11.52 18.32
C ALA A 153 21.55 11.33 19.37
N ASN A 154 21.38 11.94 20.53
CA ASN A 154 22.25 11.68 21.68
C ASN A 154 22.06 10.22 22.14
N PRO A 155 23.15 9.50 22.48
CA PRO A 155 23.05 8.13 22.98
C PRO A 155 22.18 8.02 24.22
N GLY A 156 21.35 6.97 24.29
CA GLY A 156 20.59 6.60 25.46
C GLY A 156 21.34 5.60 26.35
N LEU A 157 20.60 4.91 27.22
CA LEU A 157 21.16 3.91 28.16
C LEU A 157 21.82 2.72 27.46
N GLY A 158 21.27 2.28 26.32
CA GLY A 158 21.81 1.20 25.49
C GLY A 158 22.87 1.63 24.48
N GLY A 159 23.25 2.92 24.47
CA GLY A 159 24.16 3.48 23.48
C GLY A 159 23.44 4.25 22.37
N PRO A 160 24.06 4.37 21.18
CA PRO A 160 23.43 5.05 20.04
C PRO A 160 22.14 4.37 19.60
N TYR A 161 21.14 5.16 19.20
CA TYR A 161 19.88 4.68 18.62
C TYR A 161 20.11 4.23 17.16
N LEU A 162 20.80 3.10 16.99
CA LEU A 162 21.15 2.53 15.71
C LEU A 162 20.88 1.03 15.70
N TYR A 163 20.04 0.59 14.77
CA TYR A 163 19.82 -0.80 14.33
C TYR A 163 19.15 -1.75 15.32
N GLN A 164 19.12 -1.40 16.60
CA GLN A 164 18.34 -2.09 17.61
C GLN A 164 16.86 -1.69 17.55
N TRP A 165 16.00 -2.47 18.18
CA TRP A 165 14.57 -2.39 17.98
C TRP A 165 13.83 -1.76 19.16
N ASN A 166 12.71 -1.12 18.86
CA ASN A 166 11.81 -0.47 19.79
C ASN A 166 10.36 -0.72 19.38
N ASP A 167 9.47 -1.01 20.32
CA ASP A 167 8.03 -0.96 20.03
C ASP A 167 7.53 0.48 20.06
N ASP A 168 6.67 0.80 19.11
CA ASP A 168 6.07 2.11 18.93
C ASP A 168 4.58 1.94 18.57
N ARG A 169 3.86 3.06 18.61
CA ARG A 169 2.45 3.11 18.28
C ARG A 169 2.33 2.95 16.78
N CYS A 170 1.53 1.99 16.35
CA CYS A 170 1.39 1.61 14.95
C CYS A 170 0.97 2.75 14.01
N ASN A 171 0.43 3.85 14.53
CA ASN A 171 0.03 5.04 13.76
C ASN A 171 1.14 6.09 13.59
N MET A 172 2.30 5.92 14.24
CA MET A 172 3.46 6.79 14.04
C MET A 172 3.97 6.71 12.60
N LYS A 173 4.61 7.78 12.13
CA LYS A 173 5.02 7.91 10.73
C LYS A 173 6.51 7.66 10.59
N HIS A 174 6.87 6.49 10.07
CA HIS A 174 8.26 6.05 9.90
C HIS A 174 8.58 5.65 8.46
N ASN A 175 9.87 5.45 8.19
CA ASN A 175 10.34 4.74 7.00
C ASN A 175 9.98 3.26 7.13
N PHE A 176 10.25 2.44 6.12
CA PHE A 176 10.02 0.99 6.22
C PHE A 176 10.95 0.19 5.32
N ILE A 177 11.11 -1.09 5.66
CA ILE A 177 11.94 -2.03 4.88
C ILE A 177 11.06 -3.19 4.44
N CYS A 178 11.08 -3.49 3.14
CA CYS A 178 10.42 -4.65 2.58
C CYS A 178 11.44 -5.77 2.32
N LYS A 179 11.04 -7.01 2.58
CA LYS A 179 11.74 -8.26 2.24
C LYS A 179 10.95 -9.00 1.16
N TYR A 180 11.65 -9.58 0.20
CA TYR A 180 11.08 -10.34 -0.90
C TYR A 180 11.66 -11.74 -0.89
N ALA A 181 10.80 -12.73 -1.07
CA ALA A 181 11.24 -14.11 -1.26
C ALA A 181 12.21 -14.20 -2.44
N PRO A 182 13.20 -15.11 -2.39
CA PRO A 182 14.02 -15.42 -3.55
C PRO A 182 13.13 -15.90 -4.70
N ASP A 183 13.48 -15.56 -5.94
CA ASP A 183 12.75 -16.08 -7.10
C ASP A 183 12.94 -17.61 -7.17
N ASN A 184 11.85 -18.36 -7.01
CA ASN A 184 11.85 -19.81 -7.16
C ASN A 184 12.10 -20.16 -8.63
N VAL A 185 13.36 -20.17 -9.07
CA VAL A 185 13.72 -20.55 -10.46
C VAL A 185 13.14 -21.93 -10.83
N LEU A 186 12.96 -22.80 -9.84
CA LEU A 186 12.40 -24.15 -10.02
C LEU A 186 10.91 -24.16 -10.41
N GLU A 187 10.09 -23.24 -9.91
CA GLU A 187 8.66 -23.19 -10.25
C GLU A 187 8.44 -22.62 -11.65
N LYS A 188 9.28 -21.68 -12.07
CA LYS A 188 9.19 -21.09 -13.41
C LYS A 188 9.58 -22.08 -14.52
N GLU A 189 10.59 -22.93 -14.26
CA GLU A 189 11.03 -23.99 -15.19
C GLU A 189 10.06 -25.18 -15.29
N LEU A 190 9.22 -25.41 -14.26
CA LEU A 190 8.21 -26.47 -14.25
C LEU A 190 6.86 -25.99 -14.79
N GLY A 191 6.53 -24.71 -14.61
CA GLY A 191 5.32 -24.08 -15.16
C GLY A 191 5.34 -23.92 -16.68
N ASP A 192 6.52 -23.71 -17.28
CA ASP A 192 6.68 -23.57 -18.74
C ASP A 192 6.77 -24.90 -19.51
N ARG A 193 6.77 -26.06 -18.83
CA ARG A 193 6.92 -27.40 -19.47
C ARG A 193 5.69 -28.29 -19.40
N ALA A 194 4.60 -27.88 -18.75
CA ALA A 194 3.40 -28.71 -18.63
C ALA A 194 2.43 -28.51 -19.81
N GLU A 195 2.80 -28.99 -21.00
CA GLU A 195 1.83 -29.37 -22.03
C GLU A 195 1.33 -30.80 -21.71
N PRO A 196 0.02 -31.09 -21.75
CA PRO A 196 -0.48 -32.44 -21.46
C PRO A 196 -0.19 -33.36 -22.64
N GLU A 197 0.84 -34.20 -22.51
CA GLU A 197 1.15 -35.26 -23.45
C GLU A 197 0.05 -36.34 -23.40
N TYR A 198 -0.62 -36.55 -24.53
CA TYR A 198 -1.73 -37.48 -24.70
C TYR A 198 -1.15 -38.89 -24.89
N ASP A 199 -0.96 -39.63 -23.79
CA ASP A 199 -0.41 -40.99 -23.85
C ASP A 199 -1.42 -42.00 -24.42
N ILE A 200 -1.06 -42.54 -25.58
CA ILE A 200 -1.73 -43.63 -26.29
C ILE A 200 -1.36 -44.96 -25.63
N PHE A 201 -2.34 -45.63 -25.01
CA PHE A 201 -2.18 -46.99 -24.47
C PHE A 201 -2.24 -48.07 -25.58
N PRO A 202 -1.29 -49.02 -25.66
CA PRO A 202 -1.43 -50.21 -26.48
C PRO A 202 -2.31 -51.29 -25.82
N THR A 203 -3.13 -51.91 -26.66
CA THR A 203 -4.13 -52.94 -26.37
C THR A 203 -3.52 -54.30 -26.01
N VAL A 204 -4.01 -54.95 -24.95
CA VAL A 204 -3.95 -56.43 -24.77
C VAL A 204 -5.30 -56.92 -24.22
N PRO A 205 -5.83 -58.08 -24.66
CA PRO A 205 -7.26 -58.37 -24.59
C PRO A 205 -7.69 -59.34 -23.46
N ALA A 206 -8.96 -59.16 -23.09
CA ALA A 206 -9.97 -60.12 -22.64
C ALA A 206 -9.80 -60.84 -21.28
N GLY A 207 -10.67 -60.45 -20.35
CA GLY A 207 -11.12 -61.24 -19.20
C GLY A 207 -12.18 -60.51 -18.37
N ASN A 208 -13.46 -60.77 -18.64
CA ASN A 208 -14.64 -60.48 -17.78
C ASN A 208 -15.33 -61.84 -17.49
N PRO A 209 -16.32 -62.00 -16.57
CA PRO A 209 -17.14 -60.99 -15.86
C PRO A 209 -17.49 -61.29 -14.36
N TYR A 210 -18.36 -60.44 -13.78
CA TYR A 210 -19.23 -60.53 -12.57
C TYR A 210 -18.70 -59.81 -11.30
N ASP A 211 -19.43 -58.95 -10.56
CA ASP A 211 -20.80 -58.39 -10.67
C ASP A 211 -20.97 -57.20 -9.68
N THR A 212 -21.87 -56.26 -10.05
CA THR A 212 -22.73 -55.29 -9.31
C THR A 212 -22.35 -54.63 -7.97
N SER A 213 -22.36 -53.27 -7.90
CA SER A 213 -23.53 -52.43 -7.51
C SER A 213 -23.22 -50.93 -7.19
N LYS A 214 -23.68 -49.99 -8.07
CA LYS A 214 -24.32 -48.63 -7.91
C LYS A 214 -24.18 -47.75 -6.64
N PRO A 215 -24.56 -46.43 -6.66
CA PRO A 215 -24.43 -45.36 -7.69
C PRO A 215 -24.03 -43.95 -7.12
N GLU A 216 -23.99 -42.97 -8.03
CA GLU A 216 -23.55 -41.55 -7.98
C GLU A 216 -24.46 -40.57 -7.20
N ASP A 217 -23.94 -39.36 -6.91
CA ASP A 217 -24.55 -38.01 -7.12
C ASP A 217 -23.61 -36.94 -6.50
N GLN A 218 -22.76 -36.22 -7.26
CA GLN A 218 -23.00 -34.95 -8.00
C GLN A 218 -23.57 -33.80 -7.14
N TYR A 219 -22.76 -32.75 -6.90
CA TYR A 219 -23.09 -31.34 -7.21
C TYR A 219 -21.80 -30.48 -7.24
N HIS A 220 -21.42 -30.10 -8.47
CA HIS A 220 -20.55 -28.95 -8.74
C HIS A 220 -21.42 -27.69 -8.76
N ILE A 221 -21.01 -26.62 -8.08
CA ILE A 221 -21.47 -25.26 -8.38
C ILE A 221 -20.31 -24.49 -8.97
N ILE A 222 -20.33 -24.39 -10.30
CA ILE A 222 -19.58 -23.41 -11.08
C ILE A 222 -20.34 -22.09 -10.91
N ALA A 223 -19.74 -21.14 -10.18
CA ALA A 223 -20.23 -19.77 -10.19
C ALA A 223 -19.92 -19.18 -11.57
N THR A 224 -20.98 -18.92 -12.35
CA THR A 224 -20.90 -18.19 -13.60
C THR A 224 -20.42 -16.77 -13.32
N GLU A 225 -19.24 -16.47 -13.83
CA GLU A 225 -18.65 -15.16 -13.97
C GLU A 225 -19.60 -14.25 -14.77
N THR A 226 -20.36 -13.39 -14.11
CA THR A 226 -20.85 -12.17 -14.75
C THR A 226 -19.70 -11.18 -14.76
N GLY A 227 -18.96 -11.15 -15.87
CA GLY A 227 -17.89 -10.20 -16.12
C GLY A 227 -18.40 -8.75 -16.03
N ILE A 228 -18.20 -8.14 -14.87
CA ILE A 228 -18.09 -6.69 -14.75
C ILE A 228 -16.66 -6.44 -14.27
N ILE A 229 -15.89 -5.82 -15.15
CA ILE A 229 -14.47 -5.48 -14.96
C ILE A 229 -14.31 -4.81 -13.57
N PRO A 230 -13.54 -5.39 -12.62
CA PRO A 230 -13.48 -4.91 -11.24
C PRO A 230 -12.97 -3.46 -11.12
N ASN A 231 -12.25 -2.97 -12.13
CA ASN A 231 -11.78 -1.58 -12.19
C ASN A 231 -12.89 -0.53 -12.35
N LEU A 232 -14.07 -0.88 -12.88
CA LEU A 232 -15.14 0.11 -13.08
C LEU A 232 -15.84 0.46 -11.76
N ILE A 233 -15.96 -0.51 -10.84
CA ILE A 233 -16.64 -0.32 -9.55
C ILE A 233 -15.86 0.68 -8.68
N TYR A 234 -14.52 0.56 -8.63
CA TYR A 234 -13.67 1.49 -7.87
C TYR A 234 -13.65 2.93 -8.43
N VAL A 235 -14.01 3.13 -9.70
CA VAL A 235 -14.13 4.46 -10.31
C VAL A 235 -15.55 5.01 -10.16
N VAL A 236 -16.57 4.17 -10.28
CA VAL A 236 -17.98 4.59 -10.24
C VAL A 236 -18.45 4.90 -8.82
N ILE A 237 -18.04 4.12 -7.81
CA ILE A 237 -18.47 4.33 -6.42
C ILE A 237 -18.06 5.71 -5.86
N PRO A 238 -16.83 6.22 -6.02
CA PRO A 238 -16.47 7.54 -5.51
C PRO A 238 -16.94 8.70 -6.39
N THR A 239 -17.19 8.47 -7.69
CA THR A 239 -17.63 9.53 -8.61
C THR A 239 -19.11 9.85 -8.49
N ILE A 240 -19.96 8.88 -8.13
CA ILE A 240 -21.40 9.12 -7.93
C ILE A 240 -21.67 10.17 -6.81
N PRO A 241 -21.11 10.05 -5.59
CA PRO A 241 -21.29 11.07 -4.55
C PRO A 241 -20.77 12.44 -4.98
N LEU A 242 -19.63 12.49 -5.69
CA LEU A 242 -19.04 13.74 -6.16
C LEU A 242 -19.93 14.43 -7.21
N LEU A 243 -20.47 13.67 -8.16
CA LEU A 243 -21.39 14.19 -9.18
C LEU A 243 -22.69 14.71 -8.56
N LEU A 244 -23.24 14.01 -7.56
CA LEU A 244 -24.42 14.46 -6.83
C LEU A 244 -24.16 15.78 -6.07
N LEU A 245 -22.99 15.92 -5.43
CA LEU A 245 -22.61 17.16 -4.75
C LEU A 245 -22.46 18.32 -5.74
N ILE A 246 -21.86 18.08 -6.90
CA ILE A 246 -21.73 19.08 -7.96
C ILE A 246 -23.11 19.52 -8.45
N LEU A 247 -24.03 18.59 -8.69
CA LEU A 247 -25.40 18.92 -9.13
C LEU A 247 -26.17 19.73 -8.07
N VAL A 248 -26.02 19.41 -6.79
CA VAL A 248 -26.64 20.19 -5.69
C VAL A 248 -26.01 21.58 -5.60
N ALA A 249 -24.69 21.71 -5.72
CA ALA A 249 -23.99 23.00 -5.69
C ALA A 249 -24.38 23.89 -6.88
N PHE A 250 -24.43 23.34 -8.09
CA PHE A 250 -24.93 24.07 -9.26
C PHE A 250 -26.42 24.40 -9.13
N GLY A 251 -27.25 23.47 -8.65
CA GLY A 251 -28.68 23.72 -8.43
C GLY A 251 -28.95 24.85 -7.44
N THR A 252 -28.27 24.82 -6.29
CA THR A 252 -28.35 25.86 -5.26
C THR A 252 -27.80 27.21 -5.74
N CYS A 253 -26.68 27.22 -6.45
CA CYS A 253 -26.13 28.43 -7.06
C CYS A 253 -27.07 29.04 -8.12
N CYS A 254 -27.62 28.21 -9.01
CA CYS A 254 -28.60 28.65 -10.00
C CYS A 254 -29.87 29.19 -9.34
N PHE A 255 -30.38 28.53 -8.31
CA PHE A 255 -31.53 28.99 -7.55
C PHE A 255 -31.27 30.34 -6.87
N GLN A 256 -30.12 30.48 -6.20
CA GLN A 256 -29.71 31.75 -5.58
C GLN A 256 -29.57 32.87 -6.62
N MET A 257 -28.96 32.60 -7.78
CA MET A 257 -28.82 33.58 -8.86
C MET A 257 -30.16 33.99 -9.46
N LEU A 258 -31.10 33.05 -9.64
CA LEU A 258 -32.44 33.32 -10.15
C LEU A 258 -33.27 34.10 -9.12
N HIS A 259 -33.22 33.72 -7.85
CA HIS A 259 -33.90 34.44 -6.77
C HIS A 259 -33.34 35.86 -6.60
N LYS A 260 -32.02 36.03 -6.74
CA LYS A 260 -31.37 37.34 -6.71
C LYS A 260 -31.73 38.19 -7.93
N ARG A 261 -31.87 37.58 -9.12
CA ARG A 261 -32.38 38.27 -10.33
C ARG A 261 -33.85 38.65 -10.20
N GLU A 262 -34.67 37.80 -9.58
CA GLU A 262 -36.08 38.07 -9.33
C GLU A 262 -36.28 39.17 -8.28
N ALA A 263 -35.51 39.17 -7.19
CA ALA A 263 -35.47 40.24 -6.21
C ALA A 263 -35.05 41.58 -6.84
N ARG A 264 -34.00 41.58 -7.69
CA ARG A 264 -33.60 42.78 -8.47
C ARG A 264 -34.71 43.26 -9.41
N ARG A 265 -35.39 42.35 -10.10
CA ARG A 265 -36.50 42.69 -11.02
C ARG A 265 -37.72 43.24 -10.29
N ASN A 266 -37.99 42.76 -9.07
CA ASN A 266 -39.08 43.25 -8.24
C ASN A 266 -38.77 44.64 -7.64
N CYS A 267 -37.52 44.93 -7.23
CA CYS A 267 -37.10 46.29 -6.83
C CYS A 267 -37.15 47.32 -7.98
N PHE A 268 -37.11 46.89 -9.25
CA PHE A 268 -37.28 47.79 -10.41
C PHE A 268 -38.74 48.10 -10.76
N LYS A 269 -39.70 47.29 -10.30
CA LYS A 269 -41.13 47.48 -10.63
C LYS A 269 -41.91 48.28 -9.59
N ASP A 270 -41.46 48.34 -8.34
CA ASP A 270 -42.05 49.16 -7.28
C ASP A 270 -41.04 50.20 -6.75
N PRO A 271 -41.25 51.52 -6.96
CA PRO A 271 -40.34 52.56 -6.48
C PRO A 271 -40.55 52.94 -4.99
N SER A 272 -41.19 52.08 -4.18
CA SER A 272 -41.49 52.36 -2.77
C SER A 272 -40.32 51.92 -1.86
N PRO A 273 -39.71 52.80 -1.04
CA PRO A 273 -38.49 52.47 -0.32
C PRO A 273 -38.81 51.83 1.04
N LEU A 274 -39.09 50.52 1.09
CA LEU A 274 -39.31 49.85 2.38
C LEU A 274 -38.98 48.36 2.41
N SER A 275 -37.89 47.95 1.76
CA SER A 275 -37.18 46.73 2.16
C SER A 275 -35.70 47.06 2.38
N SER A 276 -35.20 46.79 3.59
CA SER A 276 -33.79 47.04 3.97
C SER A 276 -32.79 46.25 3.12
N GLU A 277 -33.24 45.26 2.35
CA GLU A 277 -32.39 44.41 1.51
C GLU A 277 -31.92 45.12 0.23
N CYS A 278 -32.69 46.06 -0.35
CA CYS A 278 -32.26 46.76 -1.57
C CYS A 278 -31.25 47.90 -1.30
N LEU A 279 -31.13 48.39 -0.05
CA LEU A 279 -30.14 49.41 0.33
C LEU A 279 -28.73 48.83 0.53
N ALA A 280 -28.62 47.59 1.02
CA ALA A 280 -27.32 46.96 1.28
C ALA A 280 -26.53 46.68 -0.01
N GLU A 281 -27.20 46.49 -1.15
CA GLU A 281 -26.54 46.12 -2.41
C GLU A 281 -26.13 47.34 -3.27
N SER A 282 -26.69 48.53 -3.03
CA SER A 282 -26.24 49.80 -3.66
C SER A 282 -24.89 50.28 -3.11
N LEU A 283 -24.62 50.01 -1.84
CA LEU A 283 -23.37 50.42 -1.19
C LEU A 283 -22.17 49.55 -1.63
N ASN A 284 -22.40 48.31 -2.07
CA ASN A 284 -21.35 47.38 -2.50
C ASN A 284 -21.01 47.45 -4.00
N SER A 285 -21.73 48.25 -4.80
CA SER A 285 -21.41 48.45 -6.23
C SER A 285 -20.62 49.73 -6.52
N ASN A 286 -20.27 50.50 -5.48
CA ASN A 286 -19.50 51.76 -5.59
C ASN A 286 -18.13 51.67 -4.90
N LEU A 287 -17.60 50.45 -4.69
CA LEU A 287 -16.22 50.19 -4.29
C LEU A 287 -15.56 49.23 -5.30
#